data_AF-A0A954GSB0-F1
#
_entry.id   AF-A0A954GSB0-F1
#
_cell.length_a   1.000
_cell.length_b   1.000
_cell.length_c   1.000
_cell.angle_alpha   90.00
_cell.angle_beta   90.00
_cell.angle_gamma   90.00
#
_symmetry.space_group_name_H-M   'P 1'
#
loop_
_entity.id
_entity.type
_entity.pdbx_description
1 polymer ?
#
loop_
_entity_poly.entity_id
_entity_poly.type
_entity_poly.pdbx_seq_one_letter_code
_entity_poly.pdbx_strand_id
1 'polypeptide(L)' 'MRIFFSVGEPSGDQHAAHLMHALRAKSPDIEFCGFGGPEMQQAGLDCLYQLTDLA' A
#
# COMPACT_ATOMS: atom_id res chain seq x y z
N MET A 1 11.43 -6.04 -7.82
CA MET A 1 11.78 -5.63 -6.42
C MET A 1 10.52 -5.69 -5.60
N ARG A 2 10.57 -6.13 -4.34
CA ARG A 2 9.38 -6.21 -3.48
C ARG A 2 9.49 -5.26 -2.30
N ILE A 3 8.47 -4.44 -2.08
CA ILE A 3 8.40 -3.46 -0.99
C ILE A 3 7.29 -3.85 -0.03
N PHE A 4 7.62 -3.89 1.26
CA PHE A 4 6.67 -4.13 2.33
C PHE A 4 6.16 -2.81 2.92
N PHE A 5 4.85 -2.67 3.09
CA PHE A 5 4.22 -1.54 3.77
C PHE A 5 3.63 -1.95 5.12
N SER A 6 3.70 -1.05 6.10
CA SER A 6 3.07 -1.22 7.41
C SER A 6 2.32 0.07 7.76
N VAL A 7 1.03 0.10 7.47
CA VAL A 7 0.17 1.27 7.64
C VAL A 7 -1.03 0.90 8.51
N GLY A 8 -1.23 1.66 9.59
CA GLY A 8 -2.27 1.40 10.60
C GLY A 8 -3.40 2.43 10.64
N GLU A 9 -3.30 3.53 9.90
CA GLU A 9 -4.28 4.63 9.95
C GLU A 9 -4.76 5.01 8.54
N PRO A 10 -6.04 5.42 8.36
CA PRO A 10 -6.60 5.75 7.04
C PRO A 10 -5.83 6.85 6.29
N SER A 11 -5.28 7.83 7.01
CA SER A 11 -4.45 8.87 6.41
C SER A 11 -3.18 8.29 5.79
N GLY A 12 -2.55 7.32 6.45
CA GLY A 12 -1.38 6.62 5.94
C GLY A 12 -1.70 5.78 4.70
N ASP A 13 -2.89 5.19 4.63
CA ASP A 13 -3.35 4.37 3.50
C ASP A 13 -3.38 5.21 2.22
N GLN A 14 -3.99 6.40 2.30
CA GLN A 14 -4.03 7.36 1.18
C GLN A 14 -2.62 7.81 0.74
N HIS A 15 -1.75 8.16 1.68
CA HIS A 15 -0.39 8.60 1.33
C HIS A 15 0.45 7.47 0.71
N ALA A 16 0.34 6.26 1.25
CA ALA A 16 1.05 5.10 0.74
C ALA A 16 0.54 4.67 -0.63
N ALA A 17 -0.77 4.73 -0.91
CA ALA A 17 -1.33 4.47 -2.22
C ALA A 17 -0.74 5.42 -3.30
N HIS A 18 -0.67 6.73 -3.01
CA HIS A 18 -0.02 7.69 -3.91
C HIS A 18 1.46 7.38 -4.14
N LEU A 19 2.19 6.98 -3.08
CA LEU A 19 3.59 6.58 -3.19
C LEU A 19 3.73 5.33 -4.08
N MET A 20 2.87 4.32 -3.92
CA MET A 20 2.87 3.11 -4.75
C MET A 20 2.66 3.44 -6.24
N HIS A 21 1.74 4.35 -6.57
CA HIS A 21 1.55 4.82 -7.94
C HIS A 21 2.81 5.50 -8.50
N ALA A 22 3.43 6.39 -7.74
CA ALA A 22 4.65 7.07 -8.15
C ALA A 22 5.85 6.11 -8.32
N LEU A 23 5.96 5.10 -7.46
CA LEU A 23 6.98 4.06 -7.55
C LEU A 23 6.76 3.19 -8.80
N ARG A 24 5.52 2.74 -9.04
CA ARG A 24 5.18 1.91 -10.19
C ARG A 24 5.37 2.65 -11.51
N ALA A 25 5.13 3.96 -11.55
CA ALA A 25 5.43 4.79 -12.72
C ALA A 25 6.93 4.84 -13.07
N LYS A 26 7.82 4.70 -12.08
CA LYS A 26 9.27 4.66 -12.29
C LYS A 26 9.79 3.25 -12.55
N SER A 27 9.19 2.24 -11.95
CA SER A 27 9.56 0.83 -12.12
C SER A 27 8.28 -0.02 -12.06
N PRO A 28 7.77 -0.44 -13.24
CA PRO A 28 6.52 -1.20 -13.34
C PRO A 28 6.56 -2.54 -12.61
N ASP A 29 7.75 -3.13 -12.49
CA ASP A 29 7.99 -4.46 -11.94
C ASP A 29 8.11 -4.48 -10.40
N ILE A 30 7.70 -3.38 -9.73
CA ILE A 30 7.63 -3.35 -8.27
C ILE A 30 6.36 -4.07 -7.80
N GLU A 31 6.59 -5.05 -6.94
CA GLU A 31 5.56 -5.73 -6.17
C GLU A 31 5.41 -5.06 -4.80
N PHE A 32 4.16 -4.92 -4.36
CA PHE A 32 3.83 -4.33 -3.08
C PHE A 32 3.11 -5.36 -2.22
N CYS A 33 3.51 -5.50 -0.95
CA CYS A 33 2.76 -6.30 0.02
C CYS A 33 2.77 -5.67 1.42
N GLY A 34 1.90 -6.14 2.31
CA GLY A 34 1.97 -5.81 3.74
C GLY A 34 0.63 -5.43 4.33
N PHE A 35 0.64 -4.45 5.24
CA PHE A 35 -0.53 -3.99 5.99
C PHE A 35 -0.94 -2.61 5.53
N GLY A 36 -2.23 -2.44 5.23
CA GLY A 36 -2.79 -1.18 4.78
C GLY A 36 -4.30 -1.23 4.72
N GLY A 37 -4.87 -0.29 3.98
CA GLY A 37 -6.30 -0.12 3.84
C GLY A 37 -6.79 -0.28 2.40
N PRO A 38 -8.01 0.19 2.12
CA PRO A 38 -8.65 0.02 0.82
C PRO A 38 -7.94 0.79 -0.32
N GLU A 39 -7.30 1.92 -0.06
CA GLU A 39 -6.64 2.72 -1.09
C GLU A 39 -5.36 2.06 -1.58
N MET A 40 -4.55 1.51 -0.66
CA MET A 40 -3.36 0.74 -1.03
C MET A 40 -3.73 -0.56 -1.76
N GLN A 41 -4.82 -1.23 -1.37
CA GLN A 41 -5.33 -2.40 -2.10
C GLN A 41 -5.70 -2.04 -3.55
N GLN A 42 -6.40 -0.92 -3.75
CA GLN A 42 -6.70 -0.40 -5.10
C GLN A 42 -5.44 -0.04 -5.90
N ALA A 43 -4.39 0.46 -5.22
CA ALA A 43 -3.08 0.70 -5.82
C ALA A 43 -2.28 -0.60 -6.13
N GLY A 44 -2.83 -1.77 -5.82
CA GLY A 44 -2.25 -3.08 -6.11
C GLY A 44 -1.31 -3.60 -5.02
N LEU A 45 -1.62 -3.30 -3.75
CA LEU A 45 -1.02 -3.94 -2.59
C LEU A 45 -1.57 -5.36 -2.43
N ASP A 46 -0.67 -6.34 -2.33
CA ASP A 46 -0.98 -7.65 -1.75
C ASP A 46 -1.17 -7.49 -0.23
N CYS A 47 -2.40 -7.19 0.18
CA CYS A 47 -2.75 -6.88 1.56
C CYS A 47 -2.85 -8.17 2.39
N LEU A 48 -1.91 -8.33 3.33
CA LEU A 48 -1.86 -9.48 4.23
C LEU A 48 -2.81 -9.31 5.42
N TYR A 49 -3.08 -8.07 5.83
CA TYR A 49 -4.01 -7.74 6.91
C TYR A 49 -4.51 -6.30 6.80
N GLN A 50 -5.83 -6.10 6.98
CA GLN A 50 -6.46 -4.78 6.98
C GLN A 50 -6.34 -4.16 8.37
N LEU A 51 -5.26 -3.40 8.57
CA LEU A 51 -4.92 -2.83 9.88
C LEU A 51 -5.68 -1.53 10.17
N THR A 52 -6.14 -0.85 9.13
CA THR A 52 -6.92 0.39 9.23
C THR A 52 -8.36 0.19 9.73
N ASP A 53 -8.90 -1.03 9.71
CA ASP A 53 -10.24 -1.32 10.24
C ASP A 53 -10.25 -1.43 11.77
N LEU A 54 -9.08 -1.44 12.41
CA LEU A 54 -8.92 -1.57 13.87
C LEU A 54 -8.69 -0.23 14.59
N ALA A 55 -8.58 0.88 13.85
CA ALA A 55 -8.26 2.21 14.37
C ALA A 55 -9.52 3.07 14.62
#